data_AF-A0A4R0PXG1-F1
#
_entry.id   AF-A0A4R0PXG1-F1
#
_cell.length_a   1.000
_cell.length_b   1.000
_cell.length_c   1.000
_cell.angle_alpha   90.00
_cell.angle_beta   90.00
_cell.angle_gamma   90.00
#
_symmetry.space_group_name_H-M   'P 1'
#
loop_
_entity.id
_entity.type
_entity.pdbx_description
1 polymer ?
#
loop_
_entity_poly.entity_id
_entity_poly.type
_entity_poly.pdbx_seq_one_letter_code
_entity_poly.pdbx_strand_id
1 'polypeptide(L)'
;MKPAQIYILKVCIATLIVSVPVTMAIGFGYIGLIRLINPPNWMFNFSLPFNHVFIFVAILVAMIMFESYLVKKVGYKRFINDRPVAHSIVIFLFYLIVSGSIYPMTFDHLLFSYAPMFLTAYLFNRIFSAQKDKPLPA
;
A
#
# COMPACT_ATOMS: atom_id res chain seq x y z
N MET A 1 10.68 -12.16 19.63
CA MET A 1 10.85 -11.09 18.61
C MET A 1 10.45 -9.76 19.24
N LYS A 2 11.14 -8.65 18.94
CA LYS A 2 10.78 -7.34 19.51
C LYS A 2 9.38 -6.95 19.03
N PRO A 3 8.51 -6.32 19.84
CA PRO A 3 7.12 -5.99 19.47
C PRO A 3 7.01 -5.19 18.16
N ALA A 4 8.00 -4.36 17.84
CA ALA A 4 8.08 -3.64 16.58
C ALA A 4 8.22 -4.54 15.33
N GLN A 5 8.94 -5.67 15.43
CA GLN A 5 9.10 -6.61 14.31
C GLN A 5 7.80 -7.36 14.02
N ILE A 6 7.05 -7.71 15.07
CA ILE A 6 5.73 -8.37 14.95
C ILE A 6 4.73 -7.40 14.30
N TYR A 7 4.77 -6.12 14.69
CA TYR A 7 3.97 -5.06 14.08
C TYR A 7 4.24 -4.93 12.57
N ILE A 8 5.51 -4.79 12.18
CA ILE A 8 5.91 -4.67 10.76
C ILE A 8 5.44 -5.89 9.97
N LEU A 9 5.65 -7.09 10.51
CA LEU A 9 5.25 -8.33 9.87
C LEU A 9 3.72 -8.40 9.66
N LYS A 10 2.92 -8.01 10.66
CA LYS A 10 1.45 -7.98 10.55
C LYS A 10 0.97 -7.02 9.46
N VAL A 11 1.52 -5.81 9.41
CA VAL A 11 1.18 -4.82 8.38
C VAL A 11 1.51 -5.36 6.99
N CYS A 12 2.68 -5.97 6.82
CA CYS A 12 3.15 -6.41 5.52
C CYS A 12 2.41 -7.66 5.02
N ILE A 13 2.18 -8.66 5.87
CA ILE A 13 1.40 -9.84 5.52
C ILE A 13 -0.04 -9.45 5.20
N ALA A 14 -0.67 -8.60 6.01
CA ALA A 14 -2.03 -8.14 5.74
C ALA A 14 -2.13 -7.39 4.42
N THR A 15 -1.18 -6.49 4.14
CA THR A 15 -1.13 -5.74 2.87
C THR A 15 -0.93 -6.69 1.69
N LEU A 16 -0.04 -7.68 1.81
CA LEU A 16 0.25 -8.63 0.74
C LEU A 16 -0.95 -9.53 0.41
N ILE A 17 -1.65 -10.03 1.43
CA ILE A 17 -2.81 -10.91 1.24
C ILE A 17 -4.02 -10.15 0.70
N VAL A 18 -4.24 -8.91 1.17
CA VAL A 18 -5.51 -8.21 0.95
C VAL A 18 -5.45 -7.20 -0.21
N SER A 19 -4.27 -6.71 -0.58
CA SER A 19 -4.14 -5.73 -1.67
C SER A 19 -4.72 -6.23 -3.00
N VAL A 20 -4.39 -7.45 -3.43
CA VAL A 20 -4.89 -8.02 -4.69
C VAL A 20 -6.41 -8.26 -4.66
N PRO A 21 -7.00 -8.95 -3.66
CA PRO A 21 -8.46 -9.12 -3.57
C PRO A 21 -9.22 -7.80 -3.53
N VAL A 22 -8.72 -6.80 -2.80
CA VAL A 22 -9.37 -5.48 -2.71
C VAL A 22 -9.30 -4.73 -4.04
N THR A 23 -8.15 -4.81 -4.72
CA THR A 23 -8.00 -4.23 -6.07
C THR A 23 -8.99 -4.86 -7.06
N MET A 24 -9.14 -6.20 -7.02
CA MET A 24 -10.12 -6.90 -7.84
C MET A 24 -11.56 -6.50 -7.48
N ALA A 25 -11.91 -6.46 -6.20
CA ALA A 25 -13.25 -6.09 -5.75
C ALA A 25 -13.64 -4.67 -6.18
N ILE A 26 -12.74 -3.70 -6.02
CA ILE A 26 -12.96 -2.30 -6.44
C ILE A 26 -13.07 -2.21 -7.96
N GLY A 27 -12.17 -2.89 -8.69
CA GLY A 27 -12.20 -2.89 -10.16
C GLY A 27 -13.47 -3.51 -10.74
N PHE A 28 -13.92 -4.67 -10.23
CA PHE A 28 -15.18 -5.29 -10.64
C PHE A 28 -16.40 -4.45 -10.27
N GLY A 29 -16.41 -3.85 -9.08
CA GLY A 29 -17.49 -2.94 -8.66
C GLY A 29 -17.61 -1.75 -9.61
N TYR A 30 -16.50 -1.14 -9.98
CA TYR A 30 -16.47 -0.01 -10.91
C TYR A 30 -16.93 -0.41 -12.32
N ILE A 31 -16.46 -1.55 -12.84
CA ILE A 31 -16.92 -2.09 -14.13
C ILE A 31 -18.44 -2.34 -14.12
N GLY A 32 -18.96 -2.94 -13.04
CA GLY A 32 -20.38 -3.20 -12.89
C GLY A 32 -21.20 -1.91 -12.89
N LEU A 33 -20.73 -0.90 -12.15
CA LEU A 33 -21.43 0.38 -11.99
C LEU A 33 -21.43 1.20 -13.28
N ILE A 34 -20.32 1.22 -14.03
CA ILE A 34 -20.28 1.90 -15.33
C ILE A 34 -21.09 1.17 -16.39
N ARG A 35 -21.06 -0.17 -16.42
CA ARG A 35 -21.92 -0.92 -17.34
C ARG A 35 -23.40 -0.65 -17.11
N LEU A 36 -23.80 -0.36 -15.87
CA LEU A 36 -25.18 -0.01 -15.53
C LEU A 36 -25.58 1.37 -16.06
N ILE A 37 -24.63 2.32 -16.13
CA ILE A 37 -24.88 3.72 -16.49
C ILE A 37 -24.66 3.97 -17.99
N ASN A 38 -23.67 3.31 -18.62
CA ASN A 38 -23.29 3.55 -20.02
C ASN A 38 -22.87 2.23 -20.72
N PRO A 39 -23.85 1.43 -21.19
CA PRO A 39 -23.61 0.04 -21.62
C PRO A 39 -22.85 -0.19 -22.94
N PRO A 40 -22.82 0.68 -23.98
CA PRO A 40 -22.16 0.31 -25.23
C PRO A 40 -20.71 0.81 -25.26
N ASN A 41 -19.77 -0.13 -25.30
CA ASN A 41 -18.34 0.03 -25.67
C ASN A 41 -17.33 0.49 -24.61
N TRP A 42 -17.66 0.51 -23.31
CA TRP A 42 -16.64 0.83 -22.30
C TRP A 42 -15.74 -0.38 -22.01
N MET A 43 -14.51 -0.33 -22.54
CA MET A 43 -13.43 -1.27 -22.22
C MET A 43 -12.51 -0.65 -21.17
N PHE A 44 -12.52 -1.24 -19.98
CA PHE A 44 -11.63 -0.87 -18.90
C PHE A 44 -10.78 -2.06 -18.49
N ASN A 45 -9.48 -1.83 -18.40
CA ASN A 45 -8.51 -2.83 -17.98
C ASN A 45 -7.72 -2.27 -16.80
N PHE A 46 -7.45 -3.12 -15.82
CA PHE A 46 -6.59 -2.83 -14.69
C PHE A 46 -5.79 -4.09 -14.37
N SER A 47 -4.55 -3.92 -13.94
CA SER A 47 -3.67 -5.04 -13.62
C SER A 47 -2.73 -4.63 -12.51
N LEU A 48 -2.75 -5.40 -11.42
CA LEU A 48 -1.83 -5.28 -10.31
C LEU A 48 -0.92 -6.52 -10.29
N PRO A 49 0.23 -6.49 -10.97
CA PRO A 49 1.12 -7.63 -11.01
C PRO A 49 1.72 -7.87 -9.61
N PHE A 50 1.83 -9.14 -9.22
CA PHE A 50 2.36 -9.52 -7.90
C PHE A 50 3.75 -8.94 -7.64
N ASN A 51 4.61 -8.85 -8.66
CA ASN A 51 5.94 -8.23 -8.54
C ASN A 51 5.86 -6.80 -8.00
N HIS A 52 4.88 -6.01 -8.46
CA HIS A 52 4.69 -4.64 -7.98
C HIS A 52 4.23 -4.61 -6.51
N VAL A 53 3.38 -5.55 -6.11
CA VAL A 53 2.96 -5.72 -4.71
C VAL A 53 4.16 -6.07 -3.83
N PHE A 54 5.01 -7.01 -4.25
CA PHE A 54 6.21 -7.39 -3.49
C PHE A 54 7.18 -6.23 -3.34
N ILE A 55 7.43 -5.47 -4.41
CA ILE A 55 8.33 -4.30 -4.38
C ILE A 55 7.77 -3.23 -3.46
N PHE A 56 6.48 -2.94 -3.56
CA PHE A 56 5.83 -1.97 -2.67
C PHE A 56 5.91 -2.40 -1.19
N VAL A 57 5.65 -3.68 -0.89
CA VAL A 57 5.77 -4.22 0.46
C VAL A 57 7.22 -4.15 0.96
N ALA A 58 8.21 -4.43 0.12
CA ALA A 58 9.63 -4.31 0.49
C ALA A 58 10.01 -2.86 0.84
N ILE A 59 9.54 -1.88 0.04
CA ILE A 59 9.72 -0.46 0.32
C ILE A 59 9.03 -0.08 1.64
N LEU A 60 7.80 -0.54 1.85
CA LEU A 60 7.02 -0.29 3.06
C LEU A 60 7.73 -0.80 4.32
N VAL A 61 8.25 -2.04 4.27
CA VAL A 61 9.07 -2.63 5.34
C VAL A 61 10.28 -1.76 5.64
N ALA A 62 11.03 -1.36 4.61
CA ALA A 62 12.23 -0.56 4.76
C ALA A 62 11.92 0.79 5.43
N MET A 63 10.85 1.46 5.01
CA MET A 63 10.44 2.75 5.56
C MET A 63 9.99 2.65 7.02
N ILE A 64 9.17 1.66 7.38
CA ILE A 64 8.73 1.47 8.79
C ILE A 64 9.93 1.10 9.68
N MET A 65 10.87 0.30 9.19
CA MET A 65 12.11 0.00 9.92
C MET A 65 13.00 1.22 10.12
N PHE A 66 13.18 2.02 9.07
CA PHE A 66 13.96 3.25 9.11
C PHE A 66 13.35 4.25 10.10
N GLU A 67 12.03 4.43 10.06
CA GLU A 67 11.29 5.25 11.02
C GLU A 67 11.53 4.78 12.45
N SER A 68 11.35 3.48 12.70
CA SER A 68 11.51 2.90 14.03
C SER A 68 12.93 3.05 14.57
N TYR A 69 13.94 2.98 13.68
CA TYR A 69 15.34 3.21 14.02
C TYR A 69 15.59 4.68 14.40
N LEU A 70 15.10 5.63 13.59
CA LEU A 70 15.26 7.06 13.83
C LEU A 70 14.58 7.52 15.13
N VAL A 71 13.36 7.06 15.40
CA VAL A 71 12.66 7.36 16.66
C VAL A 71 13.49 6.88 17.85
N LYS A 72 14.03 5.67 17.77
CA LYS A 72 14.79 5.07 18.87
C LYS A 72 16.15 5.71 19.11
N LYS A 73 16.86 6.11 18.05
CA LYS A 73 18.24 6.63 18.13
C LYS A 73 18.31 8.15 18.29
N VAL A 74 17.38 8.89 17.70
CA VAL A 74 17.49 10.35 17.55
C VAL A 74 16.40 11.09 18.34
N GLY A 75 15.37 10.39 18.85
CA GLY A 75 14.28 11.01 19.61
C GLY A 75 13.38 11.95 18.81
N TYR A 76 13.58 12.04 17.48
CA TYR A 76 12.82 12.90 16.59
C TYR A 76 11.41 12.33 16.38
N LYS A 77 10.43 12.95 17.06
CA LYS A 77 9.02 12.54 17.03
C LYS A 77 8.17 13.18 15.93
N ARG A 78 8.65 14.20 15.16
CA ARG A 78 7.68 15.14 14.56
C ARG A 78 7.89 15.75 13.17
N PHE A 79 8.98 15.51 12.42
CA PHE A 79 9.19 16.29 11.18
C PHE A 79 9.35 15.54 9.85
N ILE A 80 9.79 14.28 9.84
CA ILE A 80 9.94 13.49 8.59
C ILE A 80 9.30 12.09 8.71
N ASN A 81 8.86 11.72 9.92
CA ASN A 81 8.64 10.32 10.29
C ASN A 81 7.16 9.90 10.44
N ASP A 82 6.20 10.82 10.46
CA ASP A 82 4.82 10.49 10.85
C ASP A 82 4.02 9.72 9.80
N ARG A 83 4.57 9.47 8.60
CA ARG A 83 3.85 8.84 7.48
C ARG A 83 4.76 7.92 6.65
N PRO A 84 5.23 6.78 7.17
CA PRO A 84 6.07 5.82 6.43
C PRO A 84 5.38 5.32 5.16
N VAL A 85 4.06 5.17 5.20
CA VAL A 85 3.24 4.76 4.05
C VAL A 85 3.29 5.79 2.94
N ALA A 86 3.18 7.09 3.26
CA ALA A 86 3.20 8.16 2.24
C ALA A 86 4.53 8.19 1.48
N HIS A 87 5.64 8.08 2.21
CA HIS A 87 6.97 7.98 1.62
C HIS A 87 7.12 6.72 0.77
N SER A 88 6.58 5.59 1.23
CA SER A 88 6.59 4.34 0.47
C SER A 88 5.81 4.46 -0.86
N ILE A 89 4.68 5.18 -0.85
CA ILE A 89 3.91 5.48 -2.07
C ILE A 89 4.73 6.33 -3.04
N VAL A 90 5.37 7.41 -2.56
CA VAL A 90 6.18 8.29 -3.41
C VAL A 90 7.37 7.54 -4.01
N ILE A 91 8.09 6.75 -3.21
CA ILE A 91 9.22 5.94 -3.68
C ILE A 91 8.75 4.90 -4.70
N PHE A 92 7.60 4.27 -4.47
CA PHE A 92 7.05 3.29 -5.39
C PHE A 92 6.58 3.91 -6.72
N LEU A 93 5.97 5.09 -6.68
CA LEU A 93 5.65 5.85 -7.90
C LEU A 93 6.91 6.22 -8.67
N PHE A 94 7.98 6.63 -7.98
CA PHE A 94 9.27 6.89 -8.60
C PHE A 94 9.87 5.61 -9.22
N TYR A 95 9.76 4.47 -8.52
CA TYR A 95 10.14 3.17 -9.06
C TYR A 95 9.40 2.86 -10.37
N LEU A 96 8.07 3.06 -10.42
CA LEU A 96 7.28 2.81 -11.64
C LEU A 96 7.67 3.71 -12.82
N ILE A 97 8.13 4.93 -12.55
CA ILE A 97 8.64 5.85 -13.58
C ILE A 97 10.00 5.34 -14.10
N VAL A 98 10.92 5.03 -13.20
CA VAL A 98 12.29 4.60 -13.54
C VAL A 98 12.30 3.22 -14.22
N SER A 99 11.43 2.31 -13.81
CA SER A 99 11.29 0.98 -14.42
C SER A 99 10.61 1.02 -15.80
N GLY A 100 10.11 2.18 -16.23
CA GLY A 100 9.32 2.32 -17.45
C GLY A 100 7.93 1.70 -17.38
N SER A 101 7.51 1.16 -16.23
CA SER A 101 6.24 0.44 -16.08
C SER A 101 5.01 1.36 -16.15
N ILE A 102 5.19 2.68 -16.02
CA ILE A 102 4.14 3.69 -16.18
C ILE A 102 3.82 4.02 -17.64
N TYR A 103 4.73 3.75 -18.60
CA TYR A 103 4.48 4.01 -20.01
C TYR A 103 4.15 2.69 -20.74
N PRO A 104 2.99 2.54 -21.42
CA PRO A 104 1.94 3.53 -21.71
C PRO A 104 0.66 3.30 -20.88
N MET A 105 0.72 3.31 -19.55
CA MET A 105 -0.48 3.17 -18.70
C MET A 105 -1.28 4.48 -18.67
N THR A 106 -2.59 4.40 -18.85
CA THR A 106 -3.49 5.53 -18.62
C THR A 106 -3.62 5.84 -17.13
N PHE A 107 -3.99 7.08 -16.81
CA PHE A 107 -4.17 7.50 -15.42
C PHE A 107 -5.20 6.63 -14.68
N ASP A 108 -6.30 6.27 -15.33
CA ASP A 108 -7.32 5.41 -14.74
C ASP A 108 -6.75 4.03 -14.41
N HIS A 109 -5.97 3.43 -15.31
CA HIS A 109 -5.30 2.16 -15.03
C HIS A 109 -4.40 2.26 -13.79
N LEU A 110 -3.67 3.36 -13.63
CA LEU A 110 -2.78 3.58 -12.49
C LEU A 110 -3.58 3.76 -11.19
N LEU A 111 -4.64 4.57 -11.23
CA LEU A 111 -5.52 4.82 -10.09
C LEU A 111 -6.15 3.52 -9.59
N PHE A 112 -6.78 2.76 -10.48
CA PHE A 112 -7.51 1.56 -10.09
C PHE A 112 -6.62 0.36 -9.79
N SER A 113 -5.43 0.27 -10.39
CA SER A 113 -4.49 -0.82 -10.10
C SER A 113 -3.75 -0.61 -8.78
N TYR A 114 -3.32 0.62 -8.47
CA TYR A 114 -2.41 0.86 -7.34
C TYR A 114 -3.04 1.60 -6.16
N ALA A 115 -4.06 2.44 -6.36
CA ALA A 115 -4.68 3.15 -5.24
C ALA A 115 -5.31 2.22 -4.19
N PRO A 116 -5.97 1.10 -4.56
CA PRO A 116 -6.42 0.10 -3.57
C PRO A 116 -5.28 -0.49 -2.73
N MET A 117 -4.12 -0.75 -3.35
CA MET A 117 -2.92 -1.23 -2.66
C MET A 117 -2.38 -0.18 -1.67
N PHE A 118 -2.35 1.10 -2.06
CA PHE A 118 -1.94 2.19 -1.17
C PHE A 118 -2.93 2.38 0.00
N LEU A 119 -4.23 2.29 -0.28
CA LEU A 119 -5.30 2.40 0.72
C LEU A 119 -5.22 1.27 1.75
N THR A 120 -5.06 0.04 1.29
CA THR A 120 -4.92 -1.13 2.18
C THR A 120 -3.70 -1.01 3.08
N ALA A 121 -2.54 -0.61 2.53
CA ALA A 121 -1.35 -0.36 3.33
C ALA A 121 -1.56 0.74 4.37
N TYR A 122 -2.23 1.84 3.99
CA TYR A 122 -2.56 2.92 4.91
C TYR A 122 -3.48 2.46 6.05
N LEU A 123 -4.55 1.73 5.72
CA LEU A 123 -5.51 1.19 6.67
C LEU A 123 -4.85 0.22 7.65
N PHE A 124 -4.08 -0.75 7.16
CA PHE A 124 -3.39 -1.71 8.03
C PHE A 124 -2.34 -1.04 8.90
N ASN A 125 -1.55 -0.12 8.35
CA ASN A 125 -0.60 0.65 9.14
C ASN A 125 -1.29 1.36 10.32
N ARG A 126 -2.46 1.98 10.07
CA ARG A 126 -3.26 2.67 11.10
C ARG A 126 -3.88 1.71 12.12
N ILE A 127 -4.54 0.64 11.66
CA ILE A 127 -5.20 -0.37 12.52
C ILE A 127 -4.17 -1.00 13.48
N PHE A 128 -3.04 -1.45 12.94
CA PHE A 128 -2.02 -2.10 13.75
C PHE A 128 -1.23 -1.09 14.60
N SER A 129 -1.10 0.17 14.16
CA SER A 129 -0.43 1.21 14.98
C SER A 129 -1.26 1.52 16.22
N ALA A 130 -2.59 1.51 16.11
CA ALA A 130 -3.49 1.66 17.26
C ALA A 130 -3.43 0.45 18.23
N GLN A 131 -2.94 -0.70 17.76
CA GLN A 131 -2.71 -1.89 18.59
C GLN A 131 -1.29 -1.94 19.20
N LYS A 132 -0.37 -1.08 18.75
CA LYS A 132 1.02 -1.04 19.24
C LYS A 132 1.12 -0.75 20.74
N ASP A 133 0.15 -0.03 21.29
CA ASP A 133 0.09 0.37 22.70
C ASP A 133 -0.80 -0.56 23.56
N LYS A 134 -1.44 -1.59 22.98
CA LYS A 134 -2.18 -2.58 23.75
C LYS A 134 -1.22 -3.69 24.22
N PRO A 135 -1.17 -4.02 25.53
CA PRO A 135 -0.42 -5.16 26.00
C PRO A 135 -0.97 -6.43 25.32
N LEU A 136 -0.07 -7.29 24.85
CA LEU A 136 -0.44 -8.60 24.34
C LEU A 136 -1.15 -9.37 25.46
N PRO A 137 -2.30 -10.01 25.20
CA PRO A 137 -2.85 -10.96 26.15
C PRO A 137 -1.82 -12.08 26.35
N ALA A 138 -1.54 -12.37 27.62
CA ALA A 138 -0.60 -13.40 28.06
C ALA A 138 -1.03 -14.80 27.63
#